data_AF-A0A848H120-F1
#
_entry.id   AF-A0A848H120-F1
#
_cell.length_a   1.000
_cell.length_b   1.000
_cell.length_c   1.000
_cell.angle_alpha   90.00
_cell.angle_beta   90.00
_cell.angle_gamma   90.00
#
_symmetry.space_group_name_H-M   'P 1'
#
loop_
_entity.id
_entity.type
_entity.pdbx_description
1 polymer ?
#
loop_
_entity_poly.entity_id
_entity_poly.type
_entity_poly.pdbx_seq_one_letter_code
_entity_poly.pdbx_strand_id
1 'polypeptide(L)'
;MATMLAQRSIPPAALLRSADVSLRDLARGKLPRLHALSGELRREAAQAEAAPLLAAFAEHLAASRALRFELLIPPGLRAAASRADEAAFRVQVQRVVDATAGTWTALRFYMGASAGAAARCDVLLSEFVMQARGLERGSAQWGRPLEALRHATAGEGEAGDLLRSLLHHCDAFAEACEGARRVRRLAHEFEQQRAGVQAVLHKLAHRLGGGLLERLRPMIAGMPAASRDEIGAAQAARQVLEPLLAAAAVRLQQLEEARSQLAAALEAVERQLQPAAWSETAGAPLAAEA
;
A
#
# COMPACT_ATOMS: atom_id res chain seq x y z
N MET A 1 2.39 -61.17 -10.15
CA MET A 1 2.47 -60.07 -11.14
C MET A 1 3.32 -58.95 -10.56
N ALA A 2 4.64 -59.11 -10.67
CA ALA A 2 5.63 -58.13 -10.27
C ALA A 2 5.87 -57.16 -11.44
N THR A 3 5.16 -56.04 -11.43
CA THR A 3 5.51 -54.89 -12.27
C THR A 3 5.04 -53.63 -11.54
N MET A 4 5.95 -52.95 -10.84
CA MET A 4 5.93 -51.48 -10.77
C MET A 4 7.25 -50.97 -10.18
N LEU A 5 8.06 -50.43 -11.09
CA LEU A 5 9.10 -49.43 -10.87
C LEU A 5 10.26 -49.86 -9.97
N ALA A 6 11.24 -50.49 -10.63
CA ALA A 6 12.64 -50.21 -10.33
C ALA A 6 12.84 -48.69 -10.34
N GLN A 7 12.70 -48.05 -9.18
CA GLN A 7 13.28 -46.75 -8.92
C GLN A 7 14.77 -46.90 -9.20
N ARG A 8 15.18 -46.47 -10.40
CA ARG A 8 16.59 -46.16 -10.65
C ARG A 8 16.96 -45.11 -9.61
N SER A 9 17.56 -45.53 -8.51
CA SER A 9 18.11 -44.67 -7.50
C SER A 9 19.13 -43.77 -8.20
N ILE A 10 18.77 -42.52 -8.44
CA ILE A 10 19.71 -41.52 -8.92
C ILE A 10 20.85 -41.53 -7.89
N PRO A 11 22.11 -41.73 -8.31
CA PRO A 11 23.24 -41.72 -7.37
C PRO A 11 23.23 -40.42 -6.56
N PRO A 12 23.50 -40.45 -5.24
CA PRO A 12 23.53 -39.25 -4.40
C PRO A 12 24.28 -38.06 -5.00
N ALA A 13 25.46 -38.32 -5.58
CA ALA A 13 26.26 -37.29 -6.25
C ALA A 13 25.59 -36.71 -7.51
N ALA A 14 24.87 -37.52 -8.29
CA ALA A 14 24.13 -37.05 -9.47
C ALA A 14 22.90 -36.22 -9.07
N LEU A 15 22.23 -36.58 -7.97
CA LEU A 15 21.14 -35.81 -7.38
C LEU A 15 21.64 -34.44 -6.91
N LEU A 16 22.72 -34.41 -6.13
CA LEU A 16 23.32 -33.17 -5.61
C LEU A 16 23.75 -32.22 -6.73
N ARG A 17 24.41 -32.72 -7.78
CA ARG A 17 24.78 -31.90 -8.96
C ARG A 17 23.57 -31.36 -9.70
N SER A 18 22.52 -32.16 -9.86
CA SER A 18 21.31 -31.73 -10.56
C SER A 18 20.56 -30.65 -9.77
N ALA A 19 20.47 -30.83 -8.45
CA ALA A 19 19.90 -29.85 -7.55
C ALA A 19 20.71 -28.54 -7.55
N ASP A 20 22.04 -28.61 -7.47
CA ASP A 20 22.92 -27.44 -7.51
C ASP A 20 22.74 -26.61 -8.78
N VAL A 21 22.78 -27.24 -9.95
CA VAL A 21 22.56 -26.55 -11.23
C VAL A 21 21.17 -25.90 -11.25
N SER A 22 20.13 -26.66 -10.89
CA SER A 22 18.75 -26.17 -10.96
C SER A 22 18.47 -25.02 -9.97
N LEU A 23 18.95 -25.12 -8.74
CA LEU A 23 18.79 -24.08 -7.71
C LEU A 23 19.59 -22.82 -8.06
N ARG A 24 20.79 -22.97 -8.65
CA ARG A 24 21.59 -21.83 -9.16
C ARG A 24 20.92 -21.15 -10.34
N ASP A 25 20.36 -21.90 -11.27
CA ASP A 25 19.63 -21.35 -12.42
C ASP A 25 18.37 -20.60 -11.97
N LEU A 26 17.65 -21.14 -10.98
CA LEU A 26 16.55 -20.45 -10.33
C LEU A 26 17.02 -19.16 -9.65
N ALA A 27 18.11 -19.21 -8.89
CA ALA A 27 18.69 -18.05 -8.22
C ALA A 27 19.02 -16.94 -9.24
N ARG A 28 19.76 -17.28 -10.30
CA ARG A 28 20.20 -16.35 -11.36
C ARG A 28 19.03 -15.79 -12.17
N GLY A 29 18.03 -16.62 -12.48
CA GLY A 29 16.92 -16.22 -13.33
C GLY A 29 15.81 -15.45 -12.60
N LYS A 30 15.53 -15.79 -11.32
CA LYS A 30 14.34 -15.31 -10.61
C LYS A 30 14.63 -14.27 -9.55
N LEU A 31 15.72 -14.39 -8.79
CA LEU A 31 16.00 -13.49 -7.67
C LEU A 31 16.24 -12.04 -8.13
N PRO A 32 17.06 -11.76 -9.17
CA PRO A 32 17.26 -10.39 -9.63
C PRO A 32 15.96 -9.73 -10.10
N ARG A 33 15.08 -10.50 -10.77
CA ARG A 33 13.79 -9.99 -11.22
C ARG A 33 12.85 -9.71 -10.06
N LEU A 34 12.77 -10.60 -9.08
CA LEU A 34 11.96 -10.38 -7.87
C LEU A 34 12.46 -9.18 -7.07
N HIS A 35 13.77 -9.02 -6.94
CA HIS A 35 14.39 -7.88 -6.28
C HIS A 35 14.04 -6.57 -7.01
N ALA A 36 14.22 -6.51 -8.33
CA ALA A 36 13.84 -5.35 -9.14
C ALA A 36 12.34 -5.02 -9.02
N LEU A 37 11.47 -6.03 -9.13
CA LEU A 37 10.02 -5.85 -8.99
C LEU A 37 9.63 -5.36 -7.59
N SER A 38 10.31 -5.83 -6.53
CA SER A 38 10.06 -5.36 -5.17
C SER A 38 10.39 -3.87 -4.99
N GLY A 39 11.52 -3.42 -5.57
CA GLY A 39 11.91 -2.01 -5.56
C GLY A 39 11.02 -1.13 -6.44
N GLU A 40 10.55 -1.64 -7.58
CA GLU A 40 9.56 -0.95 -8.42
C GLU A 40 8.21 -0.80 -7.71
N LEU A 41 7.67 -1.89 -7.14
CA LEU A 41 6.43 -1.86 -6.37
C LEU A 41 6.51 -0.90 -5.18
N ARG A 42 7.65 -0.86 -4.47
CA ARG A 42 7.84 0.05 -3.34
C ARG A 42 7.82 1.51 -3.77
N ARG A 43 8.44 1.84 -4.92
CA ARG A 43 8.42 3.18 -5.50
C ARG A 43 7.01 3.58 -5.96
N GLU A 44 6.32 2.69 -6.66
CA GLU A 44 4.96 2.97 -7.14
C GLU A 44 3.96 3.13 -5.98
N ALA A 45 4.06 2.28 -4.95
CA ALA A 45 3.27 2.42 -3.73
C ALA A 45 3.51 3.75 -2.99
N ALA A 46 4.63 4.45 -3.23
CA ALA A 46 4.96 5.73 -2.62
C ALA A 46 4.51 6.97 -3.41
N GLN A 47 4.05 6.83 -4.66
CA GLN A 47 3.76 7.98 -5.55
C GLN A 47 2.54 8.82 -5.13
N ALA A 48 1.68 8.32 -4.25
CA ALA A 48 0.49 9.00 -3.77
C ALA A 48 0.61 9.30 -2.27
N GLU A 49 1.40 10.31 -1.91
CA GLU A 49 1.50 10.76 -0.52
C GLU A 49 0.17 11.40 -0.06
N ALA A 50 -0.45 10.83 0.97
CA ALA A 50 -1.68 11.36 1.52
C ALA A 50 -1.49 12.53 2.49
N ALA A 51 -0.28 12.77 2.99
CA ALA A 51 -0.02 13.74 4.05
C ALA A 51 -0.52 15.17 3.72
N PRO A 52 -0.31 15.71 2.50
CA PRO A 52 -0.86 17.03 2.14
C PRO A 52 -2.39 17.07 2.16
N LEU A 53 -3.05 15.99 1.74
CA LEU A 53 -4.51 15.89 1.75
C LEU A 53 -5.07 15.76 3.17
N LEU A 54 -4.40 15.00 4.04
CA LEU A 54 -4.74 14.89 5.47
C LEU A 54 -4.64 16.26 6.18
N ALA A 55 -3.58 17.02 5.89
CA ALA A 55 -3.42 18.37 6.43
C ALA A 55 -4.56 19.30 5.97
N ALA A 56 -4.90 19.26 4.68
CA ALA A 56 -6.00 20.05 4.14
C ALA A 56 -7.37 19.68 4.76
N PHE A 57 -7.63 18.39 5.00
CA PHE A 57 -8.83 17.95 5.72
C PHE A 57 -8.87 18.47 7.15
N ALA A 58 -7.75 18.44 7.87
CA ALA A 58 -7.68 18.94 9.24
C ALA A 58 -7.94 20.46 9.30
N GLU A 59 -7.33 21.22 8.39
CA GLU A 59 -7.54 22.67 8.29
C GLU A 59 -9.00 23.02 7.95
N HIS A 60 -9.59 22.33 6.96
CA HIS A 60 -10.99 22.54 6.59
C HIS A 60 -11.93 22.19 7.74
N LEU A 61 -11.71 21.07 8.42
CA LEU A 61 -12.53 20.69 9.58
C LEU A 61 -12.44 21.74 10.70
N ALA A 62 -11.24 22.27 10.97
CA ALA A 62 -11.05 23.34 11.94
C ALA A 62 -11.77 24.65 11.53
N ALA A 63 -11.64 25.05 10.26
CA ALA A 63 -12.32 26.24 9.73
C ALA A 63 -13.86 26.11 9.78
N SER A 64 -14.39 24.95 9.41
CA SER A 64 -15.84 24.65 9.45
C SER A 64 -16.40 24.72 10.88
N ARG A 65 -15.69 24.13 11.84
CA ARG A 65 -16.08 24.13 13.26
C ARG A 65 -16.00 25.51 13.90
N ALA A 66 -15.12 26.37 13.39
CA ALA A 66 -14.97 27.75 13.84
C ALA A 66 -16.11 28.67 13.35
N LEU A 67 -16.99 28.22 12.45
CA LEU A 67 -18.16 28.99 12.03
C LEU A 67 -19.15 29.18 13.17
N ARG A 68 -19.36 30.44 13.55
CA ARG A 68 -20.26 30.88 14.61
C ARG A 68 -21.52 31.49 14.02
N PHE A 69 -22.46 30.65 13.59
CA PHE A 69 -23.74 31.08 13.01
C PHE A 69 -24.57 31.94 13.99
N GLU A 70 -24.36 31.80 15.30
CA GLU A 70 -24.99 32.61 16.33
C GLU A 70 -24.65 34.11 16.21
N LEU A 71 -23.52 34.47 15.57
CA LEU A 71 -23.16 35.87 15.28
C LEU A 71 -24.15 36.55 14.32
N LEU A 72 -24.91 35.76 13.55
CA LEU A 72 -25.94 36.25 12.64
C LEU A 72 -27.34 36.24 13.27
N ILE A 73 -27.50 35.69 14.49
CA ILE A 73 -28.77 35.60 15.19
C ILE A 73 -28.81 36.69 16.27
N PRO A 74 -29.64 37.73 16.12
CA PRO A 74 -29.67 38.82 17.07
C PRO A 74 -30.14 38.38 18.46
N PRO A 75 -29.54 38.91 19.55
CA PRO A 75 -30.05 38.69 20.90
C PRO A 75 -31.39 39.45 21.07
N GLY A 76 -32.50 38.71 21.07
CA GLY A 76 -33.85 39.24 21.28
C GLY A 76 -34.63 39.51 19.99
N LEU A 77 -35.97 39.53 20.11
CA LEU A 77 -36.94 39.49 19.00
C LEU A 77 -36.92 40.70 18.03
N ARG A 78 -36.05 41.71 18.22
CA ARG A 78 -36.10 42.97 17.46
C ARG A 78 -34.74 43.61 17.08
N ALA A 79 -33.60 43.06 17.50
CA ALA A 79 -32.30 43.60 17.09
C ALA A 79 -31.87 43.01 15.73
N ALA A 80 -31.05 43.71 14.97
CA ALA A 80 -30.27 43.13 13.88
C ALA A 80 -28.89 42.70 14.42
N ALA A 81 -28.17 41.82 13.70
CA ALA A 81 -26.78 41.51 14.04
C ALA A 81 -25.92 42.79 14.03
N SER A 82 -24.93 42.89 14.91
CA SER A 82 -24.06 44.05 14.92
C SER A 82 -23.12 44.02 13.70
N ARG A 83 -22.73 45.20 13.19
CA ARG A 83 -21.75 45.29 12.09
C ARG A 83 -20.43 44.60 12.42
N ALA A 84 -20.05 44.57 13.70
CA ALA A 84 -18.84 43.90 14.17
C ALA A 84 -18.96 42.38 14.11
N ASP A 85 -20.11 41.82 14.49
CA ASP A 85 -20.39 40.38 14.43
C ASP A 85 -20.48 39.89 12.98
N GLU A 86 -21.14 40.66 12.10
CA GLU A 86 -21.16 40.37 10.66
C GLU A 86 -19.76 40.40 10.06
N ALA A 87 -18.92 41.36 10.45
CA ALA A 87 -17.53 41.42 10.00
C ALA A 87 -16.72 40.22 10.50
N ALA A 88 -16.89 39.82 11.76
CA ALA A 88 -16.24 38.64 12.33
C ALA A 88 -16.68 37.35 11.63
N PHE A 89 -17.98 37.20 11.34
CA PHE A 89 -18.51 36.06 10.59
C PHE A 89 -17.95 36.02 9.15
N ARG A 90 -17.85 37.17 8.46
CA ARG A 90 -17.22 37.25 7.13
C ARG A 90 -15.77 36.75 7.13
N VAL A 91 -14.99 37.07 8.15
CA VAL A 91 -13.61 36.54 8.30
C VAL A 91 -13.61 35.02 8.46
N GLN A 92 -14.54 34.46 9.26
CA GLN A 92 -14.66 33.00 9.42
C GLN A 92 -15.06 32.31 8.11
N VAL A 93 -16.01 32.87 7.36
CA VAL A 93 -16.40 32.36 6.05
C VAL A 93 -15.23 32.40 5.08
N GLN A 94 -14.45 33.49 5.05
CA GLN A 94 -13.26 33.56 4.20
C GLN A 94 -12.27 32.43 4.50
N ARG A 95 -12.03 32.11 5.77
CA ARG A 95 -11.17 30.97 6.15
C ARG A 95 -11.73 29.63 5.64
N VAL A 96 -13.04 29.43 5.67
CA VAL A 96 -13.68 28.23 5.12
C VAL A 96 -13.54 28.19 3.59
N VAL A 97 -13.64 29.33 2.92
CA VAL A 97 -13.41 29.45 1.47
C VAL A 97 -11.99 29.03 1.13
N ASP A 98 -11.00 29.58 1.83
CA ASP A 98 -9.58 29.30 1.59
C ASP A 98 -9.27 27.83 1.86
N ALA A 99 -9.75 27.28 2.98
CA ALA A 99 -9.57 25.88 3.32
C ALA A 99 -10.28 24.92 2.35
N THR A 100 -11.45 25.32 1.83
CA THR A 100 -12.17 24.56 0.78
C THR A 100 -11.36 24.53 -0.51
N ALA A 101 -10.79 25.66 -0.92
CA ALA A 101 -9.93 25.73 -2.09
C ALA A 101 -8.66 24.89 -1.92
N GLY A 102 -8.00 24.96 -0.76
CA GLY A 102 -6.85 24.11 -0.41
C GLY A 102 -7.19 22.62 -0.46
N THR A 103 -8.32 22.23 0.15
CA THR A 103 -8.82 20.85 0.11
C THR A 103 -9.07 20.38 -1.32
N TRP A 104 -9.70 21.22 -2.15
CA TRP A 104 -10.01 20.87 -3.54
C TRP A 104 -8.73 20.65 -4.36
N THR A 105 -7.74 21.53 -4.23
CA THR A 105 -6.44 21.39 -4.89
C THR A 105 -5.72 20.12 -4.46
N ALA A 106 -5.63 19.87 -3.15
CA ALA A 106 -4.99 18.67 -2.61
C ALA A 106 -5.70 17.39 -3.05
N LEU A 107 -7.04 17.39 -3.08
CA LEU A 107 -7.86 16.27 -3.50
C LEU A 107 -7.63 15.93 -4.97
N ARG A 108 -7.64 16.93 -5.85
CA ARG A 108 -7.40 16.72 -7.30
C ARG A 108 -6.00 16.20 -7.57
N PHE A 109 -5.00 16.75 -6.87
CA PHE A 109 -3.63 16.28 -6.97
C PHE A 109 -3.53 14.80 -6.56
N TYR A 110 -4.04 14.45 -5.38
CA TYR A 110 -4.03 13.07 -4.88
C TYR A 110 -4.75 12.10 -5.81
N MET A 111 -5.95 12.45 -6.27
CA MET A 111 -6.73 11.59 -7.17
C MET A 111 -6.05 11.41 -8.54
N GLY A 112 -5.41 12.46 -9.06
CA GLY A 112 -4.64 12.40 -10.30
C GLY A 112 -3.42 11.49 -10.19
N ALA A 113 -2.62 11.65 -9.13
CA ALA A 113 -1.45 10.81 -8.87
C ALA A 113 -1.84 9.32 -8.63
N SER A 114 -2.90 9.09 -7.86
CA SER A 114 -3.36 7.74 -7.51
C SER A 114 -3.90 6.92 -8.69
N ALA A 115 -4.41 7.56 -9.74
CA ALA A 115 -4.97 6.86 -10.91
C ALA A 115 -3.88 6.24 -11.79
N GLY A 116 -2.76 6.95 -11.99
CA GLY A 116 -1.63 6.46 -12.80
C GLY A 116 -0.88 5.31 -12.12
N ALA A 117 -0.61 5.45 -10.82
CA ALA A 117 0.09 4.44 -10.02
C ALA A 117 -0.68 3.11 -9.95
N ALA A 118 -2.02 3.17 -9.94
CA ALA A 118 -2.91 2.01 -9.87
C ALA A 118 -2.63 0.95 -10.94
N ALA A 119 -2.70 1.36 -12.22
CA ALA A 119 -2.59 0.45 -13.35
C ALA A 119 -1.20 -0.19 -13.42
N ARG A 120 -0.16 0.58 -13.04
CA ARG A 120 1.22 0.10 -13.01
C ARG A 120 1.45 -0.88 -11.86
N CYS A 121 0.92 -0.59 -10.67
CA CYS A 121 0.98 -1.50 -9.51
C CYS A 121 0.36 -2.87 -9.81
N ASP A 122 -0.79 -2.93 -10.48
CA ASP A 122 -1.47 -4.19 -10.81
C ASP A 122 -0.61 -5.10 -11.71
N VAL A 123 0.02 -4.51 -12.73
CA VAL A 123 0.93 -5.24 -13.64
C VAL A 123 2.16 -5.74 -12.87
N LEU A 124 2.81 -4.86 -12.11
CA LEU A 124 4.01 -5.20 -11.34
C LEU A 124 3.73 -6.28 -10.28
N LEU A 125 2.58 -6.21 -9.60
CA LEU A 125 2.18 -7.19 -8.59
C LEU A 125 1.90 -8.55 -9.24
N SER A 126 1.24 -8.57 -10.39
CA SER A 126 0.97 -9.79 -11.15
C SER A 126 2.27 -10.48 -11.58
N GLU A 127 3.23 -9.70 -12.10
CA GLU A 127 4.55 -10.20 -12.45
C GLU A 127 5.31 -10.71 -11.23
N PHE A 128 5.31 -9.96 -10.12
CA PHE A 128 5.97 -10.34 -8.87
C PHE A 128 5.45 -11.68 -8.35
N VAL A 129 4.12 -11.85 -8.28
CA VAL A 129 3.48 -13.10 -7.85
C VAL A 129 3.83 -14.26 -8.78
N MET A 130 3.87 -14.01 -10.10
CA MET A 130 4.25 -15.04 -11.07
C MET A 130 5.69 -15.50 -10.86
N GLN A 131 6.63 -14.57 -10.64
CA GLN A 131 8.03 -14.93 -10.38
C GLN A 131 8.18 -15.69 -9.05
N ALA A 132 7.50 -15.25 -7.98
CA ALA A 132 7.54 -15.89 -6.68
C ALA A 132 6.99 -17.32 -6.73
N ARG A 133 5.88 -17.56 -7.45
CA ARG A 133 5.35 -18.92 -7.69
C ARG A 133 6.28 -19.78 -8.54
N GLY A 134 7.04 -19.17 -9.44
CA GLY A 134 8.08 -19.86 -10.21
C GLY A 134 9.19 -20.37 -9.30
N LEU A 135 9.66 -19.51 -8.39
CA LEU A 135 10.68 -19.81 -7.40
C LEU A 135 10.21 -20.90 -6.41
N GLU A 136 8.98 -20.80 -5.92
CA GLU A 136 8.37 -21.77 -5.01
C GLU A 136 8.31 -23.16 -5.64
N ARG A 137 7.79 -23.27 -6.88
CA ARG A 137 7.71 -24.55 -7.58
C ARG A 137 9.08 -25.15 -7.87
N GLY A 138 10.04 -24.31 -8.27
CA GLY A 138 11.41 -24.74 -8.57
C GLY A 138 12.16 -25.25 -7.33
N SER A 139 12.04 -24.56 -6.19
CA SER A 139 12.68 -24.97 -4.94
C SER A 139 12.01 -26.20 -4.30
N ALA A 140 10.67 -26.28 -4.35
CA ALA A 140 9.92 -27.41 -3.80
C ALA A 140 10.23 -28.75 -4.49
N GLN A 141 10.66 -28.73 -5.75
CA GLN A 141 11.11 -29.92 -6.47
C GLN A 141 12.29 -30.62 -5.78
N TRP A 142 13.16 -29.86 -5.10
CA TRP A 142 14.42 -30.35 -4.55
C TRP A 142 14.41 -30.54 -3.03
N GLY A 143 13.53 -29.84 -2.29
CA GLY A 143 13.50 -29.91 -0.83
C GLY A 143 13.35 -31.33 -0.28
N ARG A 144 12.31 -32.08 -0.69
CA ARG A 144 12.08 -33.47 -0.19
C ARG A 144 13.20 -34.45 -0.59
N PRO A 145 13.69 -34.47 -1.84
CA PRO A 145 14.82 -35.33 -2.22
C PRO A 145 16.12 -35.04 -1.44
N LEU A 146 16.46 -33.77 -1.21
CA LEU A 146 17.66 -33.40 -0.45
C LEU A 146 17.53 -33.76 1.03
N GLU A 147 16.35 -33.56 1.63
CA GLU A 147 16.07 -33.97 3.02
C GLU A 147 16.17 -35.49 3.21
N ALA A 148 15.62 -36.27 2.27
CA ALA A 148 15.76 -37.72 2.28
C ALA A 148 17.24 -38.14 2.19
N LEU A 149 18.04 -37.42 1.40
CA LEU A 149 19.48 -37.67 1.29
C LEU A 149 20.21 -37.37 2.61
N ARG A 150 19.84 -36.30 3.32
CA ARG A 150 20.39 -35.96 4.65
C ARG A 150 20.15 -37.07 5.67
N HIS A 151 18.97 -37.68 5.67
CA HIS A 151 18.66 -38.79 6.57
C HIS A 151 19.33 -40.12 6.17
N ALA A 152 19.57 -40.32 4.86
CA ALA A 152 20.21 -41.52 4.34
C ALA A 152 21.74 -41.50 4.44
N THR A 153 22.35 -40.34 4.66
CA THR A 153 23.80 -40.17 4.71
C THR A 153 24.26 -39.66 6.08
N ALA A 154 25.07 -40.45 6.78
CA ALA A 154 25.84 -39.98 7.94
C ALA A 154 27.06 -39.21 7.42
N GLY A 155 26.88 -37.97 6.96
CA GLY A 155 27.86 -37.27 6.14
C GLY A 155 28.83 -36.35 6.90
N GLU A 156 30.09 -36.77 7.05
CA GLU A 156 31.26 -35.89 7.15
C GLU A 156 31.97 -35.84 5.77
N GLY A 157 32.37 -34.65 5.29
CA GLY A 157 33.07 -34.44 4.00
C GLY A 157 32.35 -33.50 3.01
N GLU A 158 32.98 -33.21 1.86
CA GLU A 158 32.53 -32.22 0.86
C GLU A 158 31.10 -32.43 0.34
N ALA A 159 30.65 -33.67 0.17
CA ALA A 159 29.29 -33.98 -0.23
C ALA A 159 28.25 -33.60 0.85
N GLY A 160 28.65 -33.68 2.13
CA GLY A 160 27.87 -33.19 3.26
C GLY A 160 27.79 -31.68 3.30
N ASP A 161 28.88 -30.98 2.98
CA ASP A 161 28.93 -29.51 2.91
C ASP A 161 28.04 -28.98 1.79
N LEU A 162 28.11 -29.60 0.60
CA LEU A 162 27.22 -29.27 -0.53
C LEU A 162 25.75 -29.53 -0.17
N LEU A 163 25.44 -30.68 0.43
CA LEU A 163 24.07 -31.01 0.83
C LEU A 163 23.52 -29.98 1.83
N ARG A 164 24.31 -29.57 2.84
CA ARG A 164 23.91 -28.52 3.79
C ARG A 164 23.69 -27.18 3.08
N SER A 165 24.55 -26.81 2.13
CA SER A 165 24.37 -25.59 1.33
C SER A 165 23.08 -25.62 0.51
N LEU A 166 22.79 -26.72 -0.18
CA LEU A 166 21.60 -26.82 -1.03
C LEU A 166 20.31 -26.80 -0.21
N LEU A 167 20.29 -27.45 0.96
CA LEU A 167 19.18 -27.35 1.91
C LEU A 167 19.00 -25.92 2.40
N HIS A 168 20.09 -25.22 2.74
CA HIS A 168 20.05 -23.81 3.11
C HIS A 168 19.47 -22.93 1.98
N HIS A 169 19.81 -23.18 0.72
CA HIS A 169 19.20 -22.48 -0.42
C HIS A 169 17.70 -22.77 -0.54
N CYS A 170 17.28 -24.02 -0.36
CA CYS A 170 15.86 -24.39 -0.34
C CYS A 170 15.10 -23.65 0.77
N ASP A 171 15.67 -23.57 1.98
CA ASP A 171 15.07 -22.86 3.11
C ASP A 171 14.96 -21.36 2.82
N ALA A 172 16.04 -20.73 2.33
CA ALA A 172 16.03 -19.32 1.95
C ALA A 172 15.03 -19.01 0.81
N PHE A 173 14.84 -19.92 -0.16
CA PHE A 173 13.80 -19.77 -1.18
C PHE A 173 12.40 -19.89 -0.59
N ALA A 174 12.19 -20.81 0.36
CA ALA A 174 10.91 -20.96 1.05
C ALA A 174 10.55 -19.69 1.84
N GLU A 175 11.51 -19.11 2.56
CA GLU A 175 11.36 -17.85 3.28
C GLU A 175 11.02 -16.69 2.33
N ALA A 176 11.75 -16.55 1.21
CA ALA A 176 11.47 -15.51 0.21
C ALA A 176 10.06 -15.68 -0.41
N CYS A 177 9.63 -16.92 -0.64
CA CYS A 177 8.29 -17.22 -1.14
C CYS A 177 7.20 -16.89 -0.09
N GLU A 178 7.47 -17.12 1.19
CA GLU A 178 6.57 -16.70 2.27
C GLU A 178 6.46 -15.18 2.35
N GLY A 179 7.59 -14.46 2.26
CA GLY A 179 7.61 -13.01 2.15
C GLY A 179 6.79 -12.52 0.95
N ALA A 180 6.94 -13.14 -0.22
CA ALA A 180 6.14 -12.81 -1.40
C ALA A 180 4.64 -13.10 -1.23
N ARG A 181 4.27 -14.19 -0.54
CA ARG A 181 2.86 -14.46 -0.17
C ARG A 181 2.29 -13.39 0.75
N ARG A 182 3.08 -12.91 1.71
CA ARG A 182 2.71 -11.79 2.60
C ARG A 182 2.50 -10.51 1.81
N VAL A 183 3.44 -10.15 0.91
CA VAL A 183 3.32 -9.00 0.00
C VAL A 183 2.02 -9.07 -0.81
N ARG A 184 1.70 -10.23 -1.42
CA ARG A 184 0.46 -10.41 -2.17
C ARG A 184 -0.79 -10.15 -1.33
N ARG A 185 -0.80 -10.62 -0.08
CA ARG A 185 -1.93 -10.44 0.85
C ARG A 185 -2.12 -8.96 1.21
N LEU A 186 -1.03 -8.30 1.62
CA LEU A 186 -1.03 -6.87 1.96
C LEU A 186 -1.36 -5.98 0.76
N ALA A 187 -0.90 -6.34 -0.43
CA ALA A 187 -1.25 -5.60 -1.65
C ALA A 187 -2.74 -5.71 -1.96
N HIS A 188 -3.36 -6.88 -1.75
CA HIS A 188 -4.80 -7.03 -1.91
C HIS A 188 -5.59 -6.21 -0.88
N GLU A 189 -5.17 -6.23 0.39
CA GLU A 189 -5.77 -5.41 1.44
C GLU A 189 -5.63 -3.91 1.14
N PHE A 190 -4.45 -3.48 0.71
CA PHE A 190 -4.19 -2.10 0.28
C PHE A 190 -5.12 -1.68 -0.87
N GLU A 191 -5.29 -2.52 -1.90
CA GLU A 191 -6.20 -2.24 -3.02
C GLU A 191 -7.66 -2.12 -2.58
N GLN A 192 -8.12 -2.98 -1.65
CA GLN A 192 -9.45 -2.86 -1.08
C GLN A 192 -9.64 -1.54 -0.32
N GLN A 193 -8.66 -1.15 0.50
CA GLN A 193 -8.69 0.13 1.20
C GLN A 193 -8.69 1.30 0.22
N ARG A 194 -7.88 1.22 -0.84
CA ARG A 194 -7.76 2.25 -1.88
C ARG A 194 -9.07 2.48 -2.60
N ALA A 195 -9.76 1.41 -3.02
CA ALA A 195 -11.09 1.50 -3.62
C ALA A 195 -12.11 2.14 -2.67
N GLY A 196 -12.07 1.77 -1.38
CA GLY A 196 -12.90 2.38 -0.34
C GLY A 196 -12.64 3.88 -0.16
N VAL A 197 -11.37 4.28 -0.14
CA VAL A 197 -10.95 5.69 -0.08
C VAL A 197 -11.44 6.45 -1.31
N GLN A 198 -11.22 5.93 -2.52
CA GLN A 198 -11.65 6.58 -3.76
C GLN A 198 -13.16 6.87 -3.76
N ALA A 199 -13.98 5.92 -3.33
CA ALA A 199 -15.42 6.12 -3.24
C ALA A 199 -15.80 7.27 -2.28
N VAL A 200 -15.11 7.40 -1.14
CA VAL A 200 -15.32 8.49 -0.19
C VAL A 200 -14.82 9.82 -0.76
N LEU A 201 -13.65 9.84 -1.39
CA LEU A 201 -13.07 11.02 -2.00
C LEU A 201 -13.93 11.58 -3.14
N HIS A 202 -14.52 10.72 -3.98
CA HIS A 202 -15.49 11.14 -4.99
C HIS A 202 -16.75 11.77 -4.39
N LYS A 203 -17.30 11.18 -3.32
CA LYS A 203 -18.45 11.75 -2.60
C LYS A 203 -18.08 13.11 -2.00
N LEU A 204 -16.89 13.23 -1.41
CA LEU A 204 -16.40 14.49 -0.86
C LEU A 204 -16.23 15.55 -1.96
N ALA A 205 -15.63 15.20 -3.10
CA ALA A 205 -15.48 16.11 -4.24
C ALA A 205 -16.83 16.69 -4.67
N HIS A 206 -17.85 15.85 -4.80
CA HIS A 206 -19.20 16.29 -5.16
C HIS A 206 -19.79 17.26 -4.12
N ARG A 207 -19.56 17.01 -2.82
CA ARG A 207 -20.07 17.87 -1.74
C ARG A 207 -19.31 19.19 -1.59
N LEU A 208 -18.03 19.22 -1.92
CA LEU A 208 -17.23 20.46 -1.91
C LEU A 208 -17.67 21.44 -3.01
N GLY A 209 -18.06 20.93 -4.19
CA GLY A 209 -18.41 21.77 -5.34
C GLY A 209 -19.78 22.47 -5.29
N GLY A 210 -20.70 22.06 -4.42
CA GLY A 210 -22.07 22.61 -4.37
C GLY A 210 -22.71 22.64 -2.98
N GLY A 211 -21.91 22.44 -1.92
CA GLY A 211 -22.39 22.28 -0.54
C GLY A 211 -22.30 23.55 0.28
N LEU A 212 -21.52 23.50 1.36
CA LEU A 212 -21.42 24.56 2.37
C LEU A 212 -20.96 25.90 1.77
N LEU A 213 -19.97 25.90 0.89
CA LEU A 213 -19.41 27.12 0.28
C LEU A 213 -20.48 27.93 -0.49
N GLU A 214 -21.28 27.26 -1.31
CA GLU A 214 -22.34 27.89 -2.09
C GLU A 214 -23.44 28.47 -1.19
N ARG A 215 -23.66 27.88 -0.01
CA ARG A 215 -24.61 28.39 0.98
C ARG A 215 -24.07 29.57 1.76
N LEU A 216 -22.76 29.66 1.95
CA LEU A 216 -22.10 30.77 2.66
C LEU A 216 -21.85 32.00 1.78
N ARG A 217 -21.66 31.82 0.47
CA ARG A 217 -21.39 32.91 -0.50
C ARG A 217 -22.44 34.04 -0.50
N PRO A 218 -23.76 33.78 -0.52
CA PRO A 218 -24.77 34.84 -0.46
C PRO A 218 -24.73 35.62 0.87
N MET A 219 -24.40 34.95 1.97
CA MET A 219 -24.37 35.54 3.32
C MET A 219 -23.25 36.57 3.51
N ILE A 220 -22.26 36.60 2.61
CA ILE A 220 -21.12 37.52 2.67
C ILE A 220 -21.15 38.59 1.56
N ALA A 221 -22.02 38.46 0.56
CA ALA A 221 -22.10 39.35 -0.60
C ALA A 221 -22.81 40.69 -0.33
N GLY A 222 -23.03 41.06 0.93
CA GLY A 222 -23.70 42.31 1.30
C GLY A 222 -25.21 42.34 1.01
N MET A 223 -25.82 41.17 0.78
CA MET A 223 -27.28 41.02 0.68
C MET A 223 -27.94 41.23 2.05
N PRO A 224 -29.22 41.65 2.12
CA PRO A 224 -29.94 41.81 3.39
C PRO A 224 -29.82 40.54 4.24
N ALA A 225 -29.83 40.73 5.57
CA ALA A 225 -29.59 39.71 6.58
C ALA A 225 -30.09 38.31 6.15
N ALA A 226 -29.16 37.35 6.10
CA ALA A 226 -29.47 35.97 5.72
C ALA A 226 -30.69 35.47 6.50
N SER A 227 -31.67 34.95 5.78
CA SER A 227 -32.89 34.43 6.38
C SER A 227 -32.56 33.26 7.32
N ARG A 228 -33.44 33.02 8.31
CA ARG A 228 -33.29 31.86 9.22
C ARG A 228 -33.19 30.55 8.45
N ASP A 229 -33.90 30.43 7.32
CA ASP A 229 -33.88 29.24 6.47
C ASP A 229 -32.52 29.06 5.77
N GLU A 230 -31.88 30.14 5.33
CA GLU A 230 -30.54 30.08 4.74
C GLU A 230 -29.48 29.69 5.77
N ILE A 231 -29.55 30.27 6.98
CA ILE A 231 -28.66 29.90 8.10
C ILE A 231 -28.87 28.42 8.46
N GLY A 232 -30.12 27.96 8.56
CA GLY A 232 -30.46 26.56 8.81
C GLY A 232 -29.92 25.63 7.71
N ALA A 233 -30.03 26.03 6.44
CA ALA A 233 -29.49 25.27 5.33
C ALA A 233 -27.95 25.19 5.33
N ALA A 234 -27.25 26.26 5.70
CA ALA A 234 -25.80 26.26 5.84
C ALA A 234 -25.34 25.40 7.04
N GLN A 235 -26.07 25.45 8.16
CA GLN A 235 -25.83 24.57 9.30
C GLN A 235 -26.03 23.09 8.95
N ALA A 236 -27.09 22.76 8.22
CA ALA A 236 -27.33 21.40 7.73
C ALA A 236 -26.22 20.95 6.76
N ALA A 237 -25.78 21.82 5.85
CA ALA A 237 -24.67 21.53 4.94
C ALA A 237 -23.36 21.27 5.71
N ARG A 238 -23.09 22.05 6.77
CA ARG A 238 -21.97 21.82 7.68
C ARG A 238 -22.06 20.46 8.37
N GLN A 239 -23.22 20.12 8.94
CA GLN A 239 -23.46 18.84 9.60
C GLN A 239 -23.29 17.63 8.68
N VAL A 240 -23.46 17.80 7.37
CA VAL A 240 -23.17 16.75 6.38
C VAL A 240 -21.69 16.72 6.01
N LEU A 241 -21.05 17.87 5.86
CA LEU A 241 -19.66 17.98 5.40
C LEU A 241 -18.63 17.51 6.45
N GLU A 242 -18.80 17.89 7.72
CA GLU A 242 -17.81 17.57 8.77
C GLU A 242 -17.63 16.06 8.99
N PRO A 243 -18.69 15.24 9.09
CA PRO A 243 -18.54 13.78 9.19
C PRO A 243 -17.89 13.18 7.96
N LEU A 244 -18.14 13.73 6.76
CA LEU A 244 -17.52 13.24 5.52
C LEU A 244 -16.02 13.56 5.47
N LEU A 245 -15.61 14.76 5.87
CA LEU A 245 -14.19 15.13 6.00
C LEU A 245 -13.48 14.24 7.03
N ALA A 246 -14.09 14.04 8.20
CA ALA A 246 -13.54 13.18 9.25
C ALA A 246 -13.42 11.71 8.79
N ALA A 247 -14.46 11.18 8.15
CA ALA A 247 -14.45 9.82 7.62
C ALA A 247 -13.41 9.65 6.50
N ALA A 248 -13.27 10.65 5.61
CA ALA A 248 -12.24 10.65 4.58
C ALA A 248 -10.83 10.63 5.18
N ALA A 249 -10.58 11.45 6.21
CA ALA A 249 -9.30 11.48 6.91
C ALA A 249 -8.96 10.13 7.57
N VAL A 250 -9.92 9.51 8.28
CA VAL A 250 -9.72 8.18 8.90
C VAL A 250 -9.42 7.11 7.85
N ARG A 251 -10.18 7.07 6.75
CA ARG A 251 -9.95 6.10 5.67
C ARG A 251 -8.60 6.28 5.00
N LEU A 252 -8.18 7.52 4.82
CA LEU A 252 -6.89 7.87 4.23
C LEU A 252 -5.73 7.51 5.16
N GLN A 253 -5.87 7.68 6.47
CA GLN A 253 -4.91 7.19 7.48
C GLN A 253 -4.77 5.67 7.47
N GLN A 254 -5.89 4.93 7.38
CA GLN A 254 -5.88 3.46 7.26
C GLN A 254 -5.17 3.00 5.98
N LEU A 255 -5.36 3.72 4.87
CA LEU A 255 -4.67 3.44 3.62
C LEU A 255 -3.15 3.67 3.74
N GLU A 256 -2.73 4.75 4.41
CA GLU A 256 -1.32 5.03 4.70
C GLU A 256 -0.68 3.95 5.59
N GLU A 257 -1.42 3.44 6.57
CA GLU A 257 -0.96 2.32 7.40
C GLU A 257 -0.77 1.05 6.57
N ALA A 258 -1.76 0.69 5.74
CA ALA A 258 -1.67 -0.45 4.82
C ALA A 258 -0.49 -0.30 3.83
N ARG A 259 -0.27 0.92 3.32
CA ARG A 259 0.86 1.27 2.46
C ARG A 259 2.19 1.06 3.17
N SER A 260 2.31 1.51 4.42
CA SER A 260 3.51 1.33 5.24
C SER A 260 3.81 -0.13 5.51
N GLN A 261 2.78 -0.94 5.81
CA GLN A 261 2.93 -2.39 6.01
C GLN A 261 3.38 -3.09 4.72
N LEU A 262 2.81 -2.72 3.57
CA LEU A 262 3.21 -3.23 2.27
C LEU A 262 4.66 -2.86 1.94
N ALA A 263 5.06 -1.61 2.18
CA ALA A 263 6.43 -1.14 1.95
C ALA A 263 7.44 -1.89 2.81
N ALA A 264 7.14 -2.10 4.10
CA ALA A 264 7.99 -2.88 5.01
C ALA A 264 8.11 -4.35 4.57
N ALA A 265 7.03 -4.96 4.07
CA ALA A 265 7.05 -6.33 3.56
C ALA A 265 7.88 -6.43 2.26
N LEU A 266 7.75 -5.45 1.36
CA LEU A 266 8.56 -5.37 0.14
C LEU A 266 10.05 -5.21 0.47
N GLU A 267 10.39 -4.36 1.42
CA GLU A 267 11.78 -4.17 1.87
C GLU A 267 12.36 -5.44 2.53
N ALA A 268 11.56 -6.17 3.32
CA ALA A 268 11.98 -7.43 3.90
C ALA A 268 12.31 -8.46 2.80
N VAL A 269 11.45 -8.58 1.79
CA VAL A 269 11.70 -9.44 0.61
C VAL A 269 12.93 -8.95 -0.16
N GLU A 270 13.06 -7.64 -0.39
CA GLU A 270 14.21 -7.03 -1.09
C GLU A 270 15.54 -7.41 -0.43
N ARG A 271 15.59 -7.40 0.91
CA ARG A 271 16.76 -7.81 1.71
C ARG A 271 17.04 -9.31 1.62
N GLN A 272 16.02 -10.16 1.69
CA GLN A 272 16.17 -11.62 1.56
C GLN A 272 16.68 -12.04 0.17
N LEU A 273 16.32 -11.29 -0.86
CA LEU A 273 16.68 -11.56 -2.24
C LEU A 273 18.05 -11.01 -2.66
N GLN A 274 18.80 -10.36 -1.75
CA GLN A 274 20.08 -9.73 -2.10
C GLN A 274 21.09 -10.76 -2.64
N PRO A 275 21.59 -10.62 -3.89
CA PRO A 275 22.41 -11.62 -4.56
C PRO A 275 23.69 -12.06 -3.83
N ALA A 276 24.28 -11.19 -3.01
CA ALA A 276 25.49 -11.49 -2.24
C ALA A 276 25.28 -12.65 -1.24
N ALA A 277 24.08 -12.76 -0.67
CA ALA A 277 23.71 -13.88 0.19
C ALA A 277 23.69 -15.24 -0.54
N TRP A 278 23.70 -15.21 -1.89
CA TRP A 278 23.55 -16.39 -2.74
C TRP A 278 24.82 -16.71 -3.54
N SER A 279 25.87 -15.86 -3.51
CA SER A 279 27.13 -16.08 -4.21
C SER A 279 28.24 -16.69 -3.35
N GLU A 280 28.21 -16.51 -2.02
CA GLU A 280 29.29 -16.93 -1.11
C GLU A 280 29.26 -18.42 -0.72
N THR A 281 28.18 -19.14 -1.04
CA THR A 281 28.06 -20.60 -0.82
C THR A 281 28.64 -21.44 -1.96
N ALA A 282 29.36 -20.82 -2.90
CA ALA A 282 30.05 -21.52 -3.98
C ALA A 282 31.29 -22.27 -3.47
N GLY A 283 31.07 -23.42 -2.83
CA GLY A 283 32.08 -24.47 -2.76
C GLY A 283 32.51 -24.84 -4.19
N ALA A 284 33.81 -25.08 -4.36
CA ALA A 284 34.41 -25.49 -5.63
C ALA A 284 33.58 -26.61 -6.28
N PRO A 285 33.41 -26.62 -7.61
CA PRO A 285 32.69 -27.70 -8.27
C PRO A 285 33.30 -29.03 -7.84
N LEU A 286 32.49 -29.95 -7.32
CA LEU A 286 32.90 -31.33 -7.04
C LEU A 286 33.69 -31.81 -8.26
N ALA A 287 35.00 -32.00 -8.09
CA ALA A 287 35.86 -32.46 -9.15
C ALA A 287 35.25 -33.76 -9.69
N ALA A 288 35.14 -33.86 -11.02
CA ALA A 288 34.67 -35.06 -11.66
C ALA A 288 35.66 -36.18 -11.35
N GLU A 289 35.41 -36.96 -10.30
CA GLU A 289 36.08 -38.24 -10.11
C GLU A 289 35.65 -39.13 -11.28
N ALA A 290 36.64 -39.45 -12.10
CA ALA A 290 36.57 -40.31 -13.28
C ALA A 290 36.50 -41.79 -12.90
#